data_AF-A0A831YEV1-F1
#
_entry.id   AF-A0A831YEV1-F1
#
_cell.length_a   1.000
_cell.length_b   1.000
_cell.length_c   1.000
_cell.angle_alpha   90.00
_cell.angle_beta   90.00
_cell.angle_gamma   90.00
#
_symmetry.space_group_name_H-M   'P 1'
#
loop_
_entity.id
_entity.type
_entity.pdbx_description
1 polymer ?
#
loop_
_entity_poly.entity_id
_entity_poly.type
_entity_poly.pdbx_seq_one_letter_code
_entity_poly.pdbx_strand_id
1 'polypeptide(L)'
;MTRLAHLWDQSRCVACGACIAACNAANFNSEGRENKTWGWLASNIKKVEILKGPRPMLYLIQCQHCDNPPCVMACPTGASYKDVDGLVKIKAELCIGCKYCMVACPYEARWLNEKTGLPTKCMGDECLSRVKAGLDPICVAVCPAGARAFGDIDDPNSKISRRLARSRYVTLLVNKGTRPKFFVVVGP
;
A
#
# COMPACT_ATOMS: atom_id res chain seq x y z
N MET A 1 16.37 10.57 8.87
CA MET A 1 14.91 10.45 8.61
C MET A 1 14.66 9.02 8.22
N THR A 2 13.69 8.37 8.85
CA THR A 2 13.30 6.98 8.58
C THR A 2 12.70 6.89 7.18
N ARG A 3 13.04 5.87 6.39
CA ARG A 3 12.43 5.64 5.07
C ARG A 3 11.60 4.36 5.11
N LEU A 4 10.39 4.46 5.66
CA LEU A 4 9.50 3.31 5.74
C LEU A 4 9.02 2.86 4.35
N ALA A 5 9.06 1.55 4.12
CA ALA A 5 8.66 0.91 2.87
C ALA A 5 7.96 -0.43 3.11
N HIS A 6 7.27 -0.90 2.08
CA HIS A 6 6.70 -2.23 2.03
C HIS A 6 7.46 -3.12 1.05
N LEU A 7 7.45 -4.42 1.31
CA LEU A 7 7.90 -5.46 0.39
C LEU A 7 6.79 -6.48 0.24
N TRP A 8 6.51 -6.85 -1.00
CA TRP A 8 5.68 -8.00 -1.34
C TRP A 8 6.48 -8.97 -2.20
N ASP A 9 6.56 -10.21 -1.75
CA ASP A 9 7.32 -11.27 -2.37
C ASP A 9 6.37 -12.16 -3.17
N GLN A 10 6.34 -11.89 -4.47
CA GLN A 10 5.48 -12.60 -5.41
C GLN A 10 5.84 -14.07 -5.48
N SER A 11 7.13 -14.43 -5.34
CA SER A 11 7.59 -15.82 -5.39
C SER A 11 7.11 -16.67 -4.20
N ARG A 12 6.82 -16.03 -3.06
CA ARG A 12 6.27 -16.69 -1.86
C ARG A 12 4.76 -16.54 -1.73
N CYS A 13 4.13 -15.67 -2.51
CA CYS A 13 2.72 -15.35 -2.31
C CYS A 13 1.82 -16.47 -2.86
N VAL A 14 1.15 -17.17 -1.96
CA VAL A 14 0.17 -18.23 -2.31
C VAL A 14 -1.25 -17.71 -2.58
N ALA A 15 -1.41 -16.41 -2.82
CA ALA A 15 -2.70 -15.77 -3.15
C ALA A 15 -3.87 -16.00 -2.16
N CYS A 16 -3.61 -16.40 -0.90
CA CYS A 16 -4.65 -16.78 0.07
C CYS A 16 -5.64 -15.67 0.48
N GLY A 17 -5.39 -14.40 0.13
CA GLY A 17 -6.29 -13.28 0.48
C GLY A 17 -6.27 -12.83 1.95
N ALA A 18 -5.57 -13.51 2.86
CA ALA A 18 -5.52 -13.17 4.29
C ALA A 18 -5.14 -11.70 4.56
N CYS A 19 -4.18 -11.16 3.81
CA CYS A 19 -3.76 -9.76 3.95
C CYS A 19 -4.86 -8.75 3.58
N ILE A 20 -5.72 -9.10 2.61
CA ILE A 20 -6.85 -8.26 2.15
C ILE A 20 -7.95 -8.30 3.21
N ALA A 21 -8.36 -9.50 3.63
CA ALA A 21 -9.40 -9.70 4.65
C ALA A 21 -9.02 -9.04 5.98
N ALA A 22 -7.78 -9.21 6.44
CA ALA A 22 -7.32 -8.57 7.67
C ALA A 22 -7.24 -7.04 7.54
N CYS A 23 -6.91 -6.51 6.35
CA CYS A 23 -6.94 -5.08 6.13
C CYS A 23 -8.37 -4.52 6.24
N ASN A 24 -9.36 -5.23 5.68
CA ASN A 24 -10.79 -4.94 5.84
C ASN A 24 -11.22 -4.97 7.31
N ALA A 25 -10.93 -6.06 8.02
CA ALA A 25 -11.26 -6.21 9.44
C ALA A 25 -10.67 -5.07 10.29
N ALA A 26 -9.39 -4.77 10.09
CA ALA A 26 -8.64 -3.81 10.91
C ALA A 26 -8.97 -2.34 10.63
N ASN A 27 -9.27 -1.97 9.38
CA ASN A 27 -9.39 -0.56 8.99
C ASN A 27 -10.81 -0.17 8.57
N PHE A 28 -11.69 -1.15 8.35
CA PHE A 28 -13.01 -0.97 7.77
C PHE A 28 -14.07 -1.81 8.48
N ASN A 29 -13.85 -2.21 9.74
CA ASN A 29 -14.82 -2.88 10.61
C ASN A 29 -15.47 -4.14 10.01
N SER A 30 -14.68 -4.94 9.28
CA SER A 30 -15.15 -6.16 8.61
C SER A 30 -16.34 -5.91 7.67
N GLU A 31 -16.42 -4.71 7.11
CA GLU A 31 -17.53 -4.30 6.29
C GLU A 31 -17.55 -5.11 4.98
N GLY A 32 -18.65 -5.83 4.76
CA GLY A 32 -18.88 -6.61 3.54
C GLY A 32 -19.23 -5.76 2.32
N ARG A 33 -19.32 -4.43 2.46
CA ARG A 33 -19.57 -3.54 1.33
C ARG A 33 -18.39 -3.53 0.39
N GLU A 34 -18.72 -3.48 -0.88
CA GLU A 34 -17.77 -3.40 -1.97
C GLU A 34 -17.14 -2.00 -2.01
N ASN A 35 -15.82 -1.94 -2.14
CA ASN A 35 -15.15 -0.79 -2.67
C ASN A 35 -15.52 -0.65 -4.16
N LYS A 36 -16.50 0.21 -4.45
CA LYS A 36 -16.98 0.47 -5.82
C LYS A 36 -15.91 1.01 -6.78
N THR A 37 -14.78 1.52 -6.26
CA THR A 37 -13.66 1.97 -7.10
C THR A 37 -12.96 0.79 -7.77
N TRP A 38 -12.87 -0.35 -7.08
CA TRP A 38 -12.12 -1.52 -7.57
C TRP A 38 -13.00 -2.74 -7.85
N GLY A 39 -14.26 -2.71 -7.46
CA GLY A 39 -15.15 -3.85 -7.60
C GLY A 39 -14.77 -5.02 -6.68
N TRP A 40 -14.30 -4.72 -5.47
CA TRP A 40 -13.75 -5.73 -4.53
C TRP A 40 -14.00 -5.34 -3.07
N LEU A 41 -13.71 -6.23 -2.12
CA LEU A 41 -13.77 -5.97 -0.67
C LEU A 41 -13.08 -4.66 -0.28
N ALA A 42 -13.77 -3.86 0.55
CA ALA A 42 -13.25 -2.63 1.16
C ALA A 42 -11.94 -2.89 1.92
N SER A 43 -10.80 -2.66 1.27
CA SER A 43 -9.48 -2.88 1.82
C SER A 43 -8.48 -1.96 1.12
N ASN A 44 -7.29 -1.82 1.68
CA ASN A 44 -6.22 -1.01 1.10
C ASN A 44 -5.28 -1.80 0.18
N ILE A 45 -5.71 -2.99 -0.28
CA ILE A 45 -4.93 -3.88 -1.12
C ILE A 45 -5.80 -4.29 -2.31
N LYS A 46 -5.50 -3.71 -3.47
CA LYS A 46 -6.13 -4.03 -4.76
C LYS A 46 -5.54 -5.34 -5.30
N LYS A 47 -6.42 -6.23 -5.75
CA LYS A 47 -6.07 -7.45 -6.47
C LYS A 47 -6.13 -7.18 -7.97
N VAL A 48 -5.06 -7.43 -8.71
CA VAL A 48 -5.03 -7.31 -10.18
C VAL A 48 -4.56 -8.62 -10.78
N GLU A 49 -5.39 -9.21 -11.65
CA GLU A 49 -5.11 -10.48 -12.30
C GLU A 49 -4.86 -10.25 -13.79
N ILE A 50 -3.70 -10.70 -14.26
CA ILE A 50 -3.33 -10.72 -15.67
C ILE A 50 -3.40 -12.18 -16.11
N LEU A 51 -4.58 -12.60 -16.57
CA LEU A 51 -4.85 -13.99 -16.92
C LEU A 51 -4.48 -14.31 -18.38
N LYS A 52 -4.43 -13.29 -19.24
CA LYS A 52 -4.09 -13.45 -20.66
C LYS A 52 -2.59 -13.29 -20.85
N GLY A 53 -1.91 -14.39 -21.15
CA GLY A 53 -0.49 -14.43 -21.45
C GLY A 53 0.14 -15.79 -21.10
N PRO A 54 1.38 -16.04 -21.53
CA PRO A 54 2.06 -17.31 -21.27
C PRO A 54 2.37 -17.52 -19.78
N ARG A 55 2.35 -16.46 -18.98
CA ARG A 55 2.53 -16.49 -17.53
C ARG A 55 1.42 -15.68 -16.86
N PRO A 56 0.33 -16.32 -16.44
CA PRO A 56 -0.68 -15.66 -15.62
C PRO A 56 -0.04 -15.07 -14.38
N MET A 57 -0.39 -13.82 -14.06
CA MET A 57 0.17 -13.12 -12.91
C MET A 57 -0.93 -12.55 -12.05
N LEU A 58 -0.78 -12.74 -10.74
CA LEU A 58 -1.48 -11.97 -9.74
C LEU A 58 -0.56 -10.84 -9.27
N TYR A 59 -1.07 -9.63 -9.17
CA TYR A 59 -0.44 -8.49 -8.51
C TYR A 59 -1.29 -8.03 -7.33
N LEU A 60 -0.65 -7.84 -6.18
CA LEU A 60 -1.25 -7.15 -5.04
C LEU A 60 -0.71 -5.72 -5.01
N ILE A 61 -1.58 -4.76 -5.27
CA ILE A 61 -1.24 -3.34 -5.36
C ILE A 61 -1.81 -2.62 -4.15
N GLN A 62 -0.99 -1.81 -3.49
CA GLN A 62 -1.41 -0.92 -2.40
C GLN A 62 -0.69 0.42 -2.53
N CYS A 63 -0.93 1.36 -1.61
CA CYS A 63 -0.23 2.64 -1.65
C CYS A 63 1.28 2.39 -1.58
N GLN A 64 2.01 2.94 -2.54
CA GLN A 64 3.45 2.75 -2.65
C GLN A 64 4.25 3.73 -1.77
N HIS A 65 3.56 4.63 -1.04
CA HIS A 65 4.16 5.71 -0.22
C HIS A 65 5.32 6.41 -0.93
N CYS A 66 5.09 6.83 -2.17
CA CYS A 66 6.08 7.38 -3.10
C CYS A 66 6.92 8.53 -2.51
N ASP A 67 8.20 8.59 -2.87
CA ASP A 67 9.08 9.71 -2.52
C ASP A 67 8.81 10.97 -3.34
N ASN A 68 8.34 10.81 -4.58
CA ASN A 68 7.76 11.86 -5.41
C ASN A 68 6.25 11.60 -5.61
N PRO A 69 5.39 11.92 -4.61
CA PRO A 69 3.98 11.54 -4.65
C PRO A 69 3.11 12.52 -5.45
N PRO A 70 2.64 12.17 -6.66
CA PRO A 70 1.75 13.04 -7.46
C PRO A 70 0.42 13.32 -6.74
N CYS A 71 -0.05 12.38 -5.93
CA CYS A 71 -1.25 12.56 -5.11
C CYS A 71 -1.14 13.64 -4.01
N VAL A 72 0.08 14.01 -3.59
CA VAL A 72 0.33 15.14 -2.70
C VAL A 72 0.34 16.44 -3.50
N MET A 73 1.08 16.46 -4.62
CA MET A 73 1.16 17.63 -5.51
C MET A 73 -0.21 18.05 -6.06
N ALA A 74 -1.08 17.09 -6.35
CA ALA A 74 -2.43 17.34 -6.86
C ALA A 74 -3.46 17.77 -5.80
N CYS A 75 -3.09 17.82 -4.51
CA CYS A 75 -4.04 18.12 -3.44
C CYS A 75 -4.14 19.63 -3.19
N PRO A 76 -5.27 20.28 -3.51
CA PRO A 76 -5.37 21.74 -3.44
C PRO A 76 -5.44 22.28 -2.01
N THR A 77 -5.81 21.45 -1.04
CA THR A 77 -5.98 21.86 0.37
C THR A 77 -4.82 21.49 1.28
N GLY A 78 -3.80 20.80 0.74
CA GLY A 78 -2.72 20.23 1.55
C GLY A 78 -3.14 19.04 2.43
N ALA A 79 -4.36 18.49 2.23
CA ALA A 79 -4.83 17.32 2.98
C ALA A 79 -3.94 16.08 2.76
N SER A 80 -3.46 15.85 1.53
CA SER A 80 -2.45 14.83 1.27
C SER A 80 -1.06 15.39 1.51
N TYR A 81 -0.26 14.73 2.33
CA TYR A 81 1.07 15.18 2.71
C TYR A 81 2.03 13.99 2.88
N LYS A 82 3.34 14.26 2.93
CA LYS A 82 4.37 13.28 3.31
C LYS A 82 4.86 13.63 4.71
N ASP A 83 4.89 12.64 5.61
CA ASP A 83 5.35 12.86 6.98
C ASP A 83 6.87 12.67 7.14
N VAL A 84 7.35 12.81 8.38
CA VAL A 84 8.76 12.70 8.76
C VAL A 84 9.34 11.29 8.58
N ASP A 85 8.50 10.26 8.60
CA ASP A 85 8.86 8.85 8.35
C ASP A 85 8.77 8.49 6.84
N GLY A 86 8.47 9.51 6.02
CA GLY A 86 8.30 9.42 4.59
C GLY A 86 7.03 8.70 4.14
N LEU A 87 6.07 8.44 5.02
CA LEU A 87 4.75 7.92 4.66
C LEU A 87 3.91 9.05 4.07
N VAL A 88 3.33 8.80 2.90
CA VAL A 88 2.23 9.62 2.39
C VAL A 88 0.99 9.39 3.27
N LYS A 89 0.35 10.46 3.77
CA LYS A 89 -0.82 10.46 4.68
C LYS A 89 -1.92 11.41 4.17
N ILE A 90 -3.10 11.33 4.78
CA ILE A 90 -4.24 12.21 4.49
C ILE A 90 -4.74 12.78 5.83
N LYS A 91 -4.89 14.11 5.90
CA LYS A 91 -5.62 14.83 6.95
C LYS A 91 -7.08 14.91 6.53
N ALA A 92 -7.94 14.13 7.18
CA ALA A 92 -9.36 14.05 6.80
C ALA A 92 -10.07 15.40 6.98
N GLU A 93 -9.68 16.15 8.02
CA GLU A 93 -10.20 17.46 8.38
C GLU A 93 -9.94 18.55 7.33
N LEU A 94 -8.91 18.39 6.49
CA LEU A 94 -8.61 19.30 5.38
C LEU A 94 -9.14 18.78 4.04
N CYS A 95 -9.69 17.57 3.99
CA CYS A 95 -10.04 16.92 2.74
C CYS A 95 -11.44 17.32 2.27
N ILE A 96 -11.51 18.05 1.16
CA ILE A 96 -12.78 18.47 0.54
C ILE A 96 -13.39 17.43 -0.42
N GLY A 97 -12.88 16.20 -0.45
CA GLY A 97 -13.46 15.14 -1.28
C GLY A 97 -13.35 15.35 -2.80
N CYS A 98 -12.45 16.20 -3.30
CA CYS A 98 -12.32 16.54 -4.73
C CYS A 98 -11.78 15.40 -5.63
N LYS A 99 -11.30 14.29 -5.05
CA LYS A 99 -10.82 13.08 -5.74
C LYS A 99 -9.60 13.26 -6.67
N TYR A 100 -9.01 14.45 -6.83
CA TYR A 100 -7.81 14.66 -7.66
C TYR A 100 -6.64 13.77 -7.27
N CYS A 101 -6.44 13.55 -5.97
CA CYS A 101 -5.40 12.64 -5.49
C CYS A 101 -5.58 11.18 -5.96
N MET A 102 -6.82 10.75 -6.20
CA MET A 102 -7.12 9.41 -6.74
C MET A 102 -6.71 9.32 -8.20
N VAL A 103 -7.12 10.29 -9.02
CA VAL A 103 -6.78 10.38 -10.45
C VAL A 103 -5.26 10.52 -10.65
N ALA A 104 -4.59 11.29 -9.79
CA ALA A 104 -3.15 11.50 -9.87
C ALA A 104 -2.32 10.27 -9.48
N CYS A 105 -2.91 9.25 -8.83
CA CYS A 105 -2.16 8.08 -8.38
C CYS A 105 -2.01 7.06 -9.52
N PRO A 106 -0.80 6.83 -10.08
CA PRO A 106 -0.63 5.93 -11.21
C PRO A 106 -0.86 4.45 -10.86
N TYR A 107 -0.94 4.14 -9.57
CA TYR A 107 -1.20 2.79 -9.05
C TYR A 107 -2.67 2.55 -8.74
N GLU A 108 -3.52 3.57 -8.86
CA GLU A 108 -4.92 3.54 -8.45
C GLU A 108 -5.10 3.05 -7.00
N ALA A 109 -4.11 3.32 -6.15
CA ALA A 109 -4.03 2.78 -4.80
C ALA A 109 -4.87 3.58 -3.77
N ARG A 110 -5.57 4.62 -4.24
CA ARG A 110 -6.53 5.41 -3.47
C ARG A 110 -7.93 5.10 -3.99
N TRP A 111 -8.88 4.98 -3.09
CA TRP A 111 -10.27 4.67 -3.43
C TRP A 111 -11.23 5.48 -2.56
N LEU A 112 -12.47 5.64 -3.01
CA LEU A 112 -13.46 6.44 -2.27
C LEU A 112 -14.10 5.61 -1.16
N ASN A 113 -13.92 6.01 0.10
CA ASN A 113 -14.68 5.43 1.20
C ASN A 113 -16.08 6.05 1.23
N GLU A 114 -17.07 5.30 0.76
CA GLU A 114 -18.46 5.78 0.63
C GLU A 114 -19.08 6.23 1.95
N LYS A 115 -18.65 5.67 3.09
CA LYS A 115 -19.16 6.06 4.41
C LYS A 115 -18.76 7.49 4.77
N THR A 116 -17.53 7.85 4.41
CA THR A 116 -16.96 9.17 4.74
C THR A 116 -17.10 10.18 3.60
N GLY A 117 -17.32 9.70 2.38
CA GLY A 117 -17.23 10.52 1.17
C GLY A 117 -15.79 10.95 0.81
N LEU A 118 -14.77 10.43 1.51
CA LEU A 118 -13.38 10.86 1.35
C LEU A 118 -12.51 9.78 0.69
N PRO A 119 -11.48 10.17 -0.08
CA PRO A 119 -10.45 9.24 -0.54
C PRO A 119 -9.71 8.60 0.64
N THR A 120 -9.59 7.28 0.61
CA THR A 120 -8.81 6.48 1.57
C THR A 120 -7.69 5.72 0.86
N LYS A 121 -6.75 5.17 1.64
CA LYS A 121 -5.56 4.45 1.15
C LYS A 121 -4.89 3.63 2.25
N CYS A 122 -3.87 2.86 1.85
CA CYS A 122 -2.99 2.13 2.76
C CYS A 122 -2.32 3.02 3.81
N MET A 123 -2.02 2.37 4.94
CA MET A 123 -1.81 2.91 6.28
C MET A 123 -3.03 3.69 6.78
N GLY A 124 -4.08 2.95 7.14
CA GLY A 124 -5.18 3.48 7.96
C GLY A 124 -4.81 3.48 9.45
N ASP A 125 -5.70 4.00 10.29
CA ASP A 125 -5.42 4.36 11.70
C ASP A 125 -4.92 3.17 12.53
N GLU A 126 -5.49 1.98 12.33
CA GLU A 126 -5.04 0.77 13.02
C GLU A 126 -3.60 0.42 12.62
N CYS A 127 -3.28 0.38 11.32
CA CYS A 127 -1.90 0.11 10.88
C CYS A 127 -0.91 1.20 11.34
N LEU A 128 -1.33 2.46 11.39
CA LEU A 128 -0.50 3.56 11.90
C LEU A 128 -0.23 3.40 13.40
N SER A 129 -1.25 3.05 14.18
CA SER A 129 -1.13 2.79 15.62
C SER A 129 -0.20 1.61 15.91
N ARG A 130 -0.33 0.53 15.14
CA ARG A 130 0.57 -0.64 15.21
C ARG A 130 2.02 -0.26 14.96
N VAL A 131 2.30 0.47 13.88
CA VAL A 131 3.66 0.90 13.55
C VAL A 131 4.25 1.80 14.62
N LYS A 132 3.44 2.72 15.18
CA LYS A 132 3.87 3.56 16.31
C LYS A 132 4.22 2.74 17.55
N ALA A 133 3.57 1.60 17.76
CA ALA A 133 3.87 0.64 18.83
C ALA A 133 5.01 -0.34 18.49
N GLY A 134 5.73 -0.16 17.37
CA GLY A 134 6.79 -1.06 16.93
C GLY A 134 6.30 -2.39 16.35
N LEU A 135 5.00 -2.51 16.04
CA LEU A 135 4.38 -3.70 15.47
C LEU A 135 4.28 -3.60 13.95
N ASP A 136 4.30 -4.77 13.30
CA ASP A 136 4.07 -4.88 11.86
C ASP A 136 2.64 -4.42 11.48
N PRO A 137 2.46 -3.75 10.32
CA PRO A 137 1.13 -3.50 9.75
C PRO A 137 0.36 -4.81 9.59
N ILE A 138 -0.96 -4.76 9.71
CA ILE A 138 -1.78 -5.98 9.80
C ILE A 138 -1.56 -6.94 8.62
N CYS A 139 -1.39 -6.40 7.41
CA CYS A 139 -1.18 -7.20 6.20
C CYS A 139 0.15 -7.98 6.20
N VAL A 140 1.16 -7.49 6.94
CA VAL A 140 2.44 -8.16 7.14
C VAL A 140 2.29 -9.21 8.25
N ALA A 141 1.68 -8.82 9.37
CA ALA A 141 1.51 -9.67 10.54
C ALA A 141 0.73 -10.96 10.25
N VAL A 142 -0.31 -10.89 9.41
CA VAL A 142 -1.18 -12.04 9.12
C VAL A 142 -0.70 -12.91 7.95
N CYS A 143 0.39 -12.55 7.26
CA CYS A 143 0.76 -13.24 6.02
C CYS A 143 1.34 -14.64 6.32
N PRO A 144 0.61 -15.74 6.03
CA PRO A 144 1.05 -17.07 6.45
C PRO A 144 2.30 -17.53 5.69
N ALA A 145 2.46 -17.08 4.45
CA ALA A 145 3.60 -17.46 3.62
C ALA A 145 4.87 -16.62 3.90
N GLY A 146 4.80 -15.61 4.78
CA GLY A 146 5.89 -14.65 4.98
C GLY A 146 6.18 -13.81 3.74
N ALA A 147 5.21 -13.68 2.83
CA ALA A 147 5.36 -12.98 1.56
C ALA A 147 5.34 -11.46 1.68
N ARG A 148 5.18 -10.90 2.88
CA ARG A 148 5.17 -9.44 3.10
C ARG A 148 6.23 -9.04 4.12
N ALA A 149 6.77 -7.84 3.98
CA ALA A 149 7.58 -7.18 5.00
C ALA A 149 7.30 -5.67 4.99
N PHE A 150 7.62 -5.02 6.11
CA PHE A 150 7.57 -3.59 6.29
C PHE A 150 8.73 -3.16 7.19
N GLY A 151 9.19 -1.92 7.04
CA GLY A 151 10.22 -1.37 7.90
C GLY A 151 11.00 -0.25 7.22
N ASP A 152 12.00 0.25 7.94
CA ASP A 152 12.94 1.25 7.41
C ASP A 152 13.95 0.59 6.46
N ILE A 153 14.03 1.06 5.23
CA ILE A 153 15.01 0.56 4.24
C ILE A 153 16.38 1.21 4.36
N ASP A 154 16.52 2.22 5.23
CA ASP A 154 17.81 2.85 5.53
C ASP A 154 18.50 2.19 6.75
N ASP A 155 17.75 1.43 7.55
CA ASP A 155 18.31 0.56 8.59
C ASP A 155 18.74 -0.80 7.99
N PRO A 156 20.04 -1.13 7.92
CA PRO A 156 20.52 -2.41 7.37
C PRO A 156 20.11 -3.62 8.23
N ASN A 157 19.73 -3.41 9.49
CA ASN A 157 19.27 -4.46 10.38
C ASN A 157 17.77 -4.76 10.27
N SER A 158 17.02 -3.91 9.58
CA SER A 158 15.60 -4.11 9.41
C SER A 158 15.30 -5.38 8.59
N LYS A 159 14.19 -6.03 8.90
CA LYS A 159 13.74 -7.25 8.21
C LYS A 159 13.57 -7.01 6.70
N ILE A 160 13.11 -5.82 6.30
CA ILE A 160 12.91 -5.47 4.89
C ILE A 160 14.25 -5.24 4.19
N SER A 161 15.21 -4.52 4.79
CA SER A 161 16.54 -4.27 4.20
C SER A 161 17.30 -5.57 3.96
N ARG A 162 17.31 -6.48 4.95
CA ARG A 162 17.95 -7.79 4.81
C ARG A 162 17.31 -8.65 3.72
N ARG A 163 15.99 -8.54 3.52
CA ARG A 163 15.30 -9.24 2.42
C ARG A 163 15.66 -8.64 1.07
N LEU A 164 15.59 -7.31 0.92
CA LEU A 164 15.95 -6.62 -0.32
C LEU A 164 17.39 -6.91 -0.74
N ALA A 165 18.34 -6.95 0.21
CA ALA A 165 19.74 -7.24 -0.06
C ALA A 165 19.99 -8.65 -0.64
N ARG A 166 19.06 -9.59 -0.46
CA ARG A 166 19.20 -11.00 -0.87
C ARG A 166 18.20 -11.41 -1.95
N SER A 167 17.45 -10.46 -2.51
CA SER A 167 16.36 -10.76 -3.43
C SER A 167 16.46 -9.93 -4.69
N ARG A 168 16.11 -10.52 -5.82
CA ARG A 168 15.81 -9.78 -7.04
C ARG A 168 14.43 -9.14 -6.88
N TYR A 169 14.35 -7.83 -7.03
CA TYR A 169 13.08 -7.12 -6.92
C TYR A 169 12.92 -6.08 -8.01
N VAL A 170 11.67 -5.71 -8.24
CA VAL A 170 11.28 -4.61 -9.12
C VAL A 170 10.44 -3.60 -8.33
N THR A 171 10.35 -2.39 -8.85
CA THR A 171 9.39 -1.39 -8.41
C THR A 171 8.39 -1.13 -9.52
N LEU A 172 7.15 -0.84 -9.14
CA LEU A 172 6.07 -0.71 -10.11
C LEU A 172 6.11 0.67 -10.80
N LEU A 173 5.88 0.67 -12.12
CA LEU A 173 5.69 1.88 -12.94
C LEU A 173 6.83 2.91 -12.80
N VAL A 174 8.09 2.46 -12.87
CA VAL A 174 9.28 3.32 -12.73
C VAL A 174 9.26 4.51 -13.70
N ASN A 175 8.73 4.30 -14.90
CA ASN A 175 8.55 5.34 -15.94
C ASN A 175 7.65 6.51 -15.50
N LYS A 176 6.89 6.39 -14.40
CA LYS A 176 6.07 7.48 -13.86
C LYS A 176 6.83 8.41 -12.92
N GLY A 177 8.12 8.16 -12.64
CA GLY A 177 8.98 9.08 -11.88
C GLY A 177 8.56 9.29 -10.42
N THR A 178 7.71 8.42 -9.87
CA THR A 178 7.14 8.54 -8.52
C THR A 178 8.10 8.13 -7.42
N ARG A 179 9.15 7.35 -7.74
CA ARG A 179 10.07 6.75 -6.75
C ARG A 179 9.29 5.98 -5.66
N PRO A 180 8.62 4.87 -6.01
CA PRO A 180 7.78 4.12 -5.08
C PRO A 180 8.61 3.42 -4.00
N LYS A 181 8.08 3.35 -2.78
CA LYS A 181 8.63 2.63 -1.62
C LYS A 181 7.83 1.36 -1.34
N PHE A 182 7.58 0.61 -2.41
CA PHE A 182 6.95 -0.69 -2.36
C PHE A 182 7.65 -1.58 -3.38
N PHE A 183 8.29 -2.62 -2.87
CA PHE A 183 9.19 -3.47 -3.63
C PHE A 183 8.51 -4.81 -3.88
N VAL A 184 8.55 -5.26 -5.14
CA VAL A 184 8.02 -6.57 -5.53
C VAL A 184 9.20 -7.50 -5.75
N VAL A 185 9.42 -8.44 -4.83
CA VAL A 185 10.39 -9.52 -5.05
C VAL A 185 9.82 -10.45 -6.11
N VAL A 186 10.60 -10.64 -7.17
CA VAL A 186 10.28 -11.54 -8.29
C VAL A 186 11.14 -12.78 -8.15
N GLY A 187 10.57 -13.94 -8.49
CA GLY A 187 11.33 -15.19 -8.51
C GLY A 187 12.55 -15.13 -9.44
N PRO A 188 13.52 -16.05 -9.28
CA PRO A 188 14.65 -16.17 -10.18
C PRO A 188 14.22 -16.23 -11.66
#